data_AF-A0A536R6M0-F1
#
_entry.id   AF-A0A536R6M0-F1
#
_cell.length_a   1.000
_cell.length_b   1.000
_cell.length_c   1.000
_cell.angle_alpha   90.00
_cell.angle_beta   90.00
_cell.angle_gamma   90.00
#
_symmetry.space_group_name_H-M   'P 1'
#
loop_
_entity.id
_entity.type
_entity.pdbx_description
1 polymer ?
#
loop_
_entity_poly.entity_id
_entity_poly.type
_entity_poly.pdbx_seq_one_letter_code
_entity_poly.pdbx_strand_id
1 'polypeptide(L)'
;MGSSRPGKACGEVPEASSSGCASTVGIGASRSCSSKERSSPPESRQACESGPETSRSRRPKTGSRCASSCKVHAANRVRLVAGSFAWPFRGRSRWTWPIGVVTVLLLPLLFIPLFGYAVAAIRDTEADASTGPPPWRWSARLLWDGAWVAVAVAISAAPFALAYNPLATALTPRLGDLTGGAVALLILWFGWGLVLLLLAPHATARFAASGDFHDLFDVAAAIRGVRADFATWNLVAAAIVTAWAIGIACIGLLCIGLVPGVFYAILVSAHAAAALHRPGTRPSTG
;
A
#
# COMPACT_ATOMS: atom_id res chain seq x y z
N MET A 1 -4.63 -40.61 50.94
CA MET A 1 -5.20 -39.55 51.79
C MET A 1 -4.39 -38.28 51.52
N GLY A 2 -4.82 -37.28 50.76
CA GLY A 2 -6.14 -36.83 50.35
C GLY A 2 -6.29 -35.37 50.78
N SER A 3 -5.80 -34.42 49.97
CA SER A 3 -5.98 -32.97 50.20
C SER A 3 -6.46 -32.27 48.93
N SER A 4 -7.67 -31.73 49.06
CA SER A 4 -8.17 -30.42 48.61
C SER A 4 -8.34 -30.08 47.12
N ARG A 5 -9.63 -29.94 46.76
CA ARG A 5 -10.28 -29.03 45.77
C ARG A 5 -11.81 -29.15 45.99
N PRO A 6 -12.71 -28.33 45.38
CA PRO A 6 -12.65 -26.93 44.87
C PRO A 6 -13.98 -26.12 45.08
N GLY A 7 -14.07 -24.88 44.55
CA GLY A 7 -15.34 -24.19 44.13
C GLY A 7 -15.38 -22.68 44.45
N LYS A 8 -15.40 -21.70 43.52
CA LYS A 8 -16.40 -21.21 42.50
C LYS A 8 -17.47 -20.21 43.02
N ALA A 9 -17.50 -18.98 42.46
CA ALA A 9 -18.67 -18.12 42.07
C ALA A 9 -18.17 -16.67 41.75
N CYS A 10 -18.27 -16.13 40.52
CA CYS A 10 -19.39 -15.41 39.83
C CYS A 10 -19.67 -14.00 40.39
N GLY A 11 -19.39 -12.91 39.65
CA GLY A 11 -20.34 -12.10 38.84
C GLY A 11 -20.50 -10.71 39.51
N GLU A 12 -20.97 -9.59 38.96
CA GLU A 12 -21.36 -9.04 37.64
C GLU A 12 -21.66 -7.52 37.86
N VAL A 13 -21.83 -6.72 36.80
CA VAL A 13 -22.05 -5.24 36.77
C VAL A 13 -23.45 -4.84 37.33
N PRO A 14 -23.78 -3.54 37.59
CA PRO A 14 -24.56 -2.80 36.57
C PRO A 14 -24.38 -1.25 36.50
N GLU A 15 -24.97 -0.72 35.43
CA GLU A 15 -25.19 0.67 34.98
C GLU A 15 -25.98 1.61 35.92
N ALA A 16 -25.99 2.90 35.51
CA ALA A 16 -26.96 4.00 35.74
C ALA A 16 -26.32 5.19 36.49
N SER A 17 -26.67 6.45 36.31
CA SER A 17 -27.43 7.23 35.33
C SER A 17 -27.27 8.69 35.80
N SER A 18 -27.19 9.64 34.85
CA SER A 18 -27.56 11.06 34.94
C SER A 18 -27.44 11.82 36.29
N SER A 19 -26.61 12.87 36.30
CA SER A 19 -27.13 14.23 36.53
C SER A 19 -26.12 15.26 36.01
N GLY A 20 -26.58 16.13 35.12
CA GLY A 20 -25.87 17.33 34.72
C GLY A 20 -26.38 18.53 35.49
N CYS A 21 -25.56 19.58 35.58
CA CYS A 21 -26.00 20.96 35.50
C CYS A 21 -24.80 21.90 35.23
N ALA A 22 -24.84 22.49 34.04
CA ALA A 22 -24.66 23.91 33.71
C ALA A 22 -23.41 24.70 34.13
N SER A 23 -22.81 25.28 33.10
CA SER A 23 -21.82 26.35 33.04
C SER A 23 -22.15 27.59 33.88
N THR A 24 -21.09 28.28 34.33
CA THR A 24 -21.08 29.76 34.36
C THR A 24 -19.67 30.30 34.08
N VAL A 25 -19.68 31.48 33.51
CA VAL A 25 -18.66 32.16 32.71
C VAL A 25 -17.73 33.02 33.57
N GLY A 26 -16.44 33.02 33.22
CA GLY A 26 -15.64 34.24 33.02
C GLY A 26 -14.91 34.90 34.20
N ILE A 27 -13.80 35.54 33.82
CA ILE A 27 -13.04 36.60 34.50
C ILE A 27 -11.81 36.12 35.32
N GLY A 28 -10.66 36.21 34.66
CA GLY A 28 -9.46 36.94 35.11
C GLY A 28 -8.80 36.58 36.43
N ALA A 29 -7.53 36.14 36.37
CA ALA A 29 -6.43 36.74 37.15
C ALA A 29 -5.13 35.93 36.95
N SER A 30 -4.08 36.67 36.56
CA SER A 30 -2.68 36.27 36.62
C SER A 30 -2.30 35.69 37.99
N ARG A 31 -1.63 34.54 38.01
CA ARG A 31 -0.66 34.22 39.08
C ARG A 31 0.59 33.58 38.49
N SER A 32 1.63 34.41 38.49
CA SER A 32 3.03 34.03 38.47
C SER A 32 3.33 33.15 39.70
N CYS A 33 3.96 31.99 39.48
CA CYS A 33 4.77 31.32 40.49
C CYS A 33 6.13 31.02 39.86
N SER A 34 7.09 31.86 40.22
CA SER A 34 8.52 31.67 40.04
C SER A 34 9.08 30.81 41.18
N SER A 35 9.84 29.76 40.85
CA SER A 35 10.88 29.09 41.66
C SER A 35 11.16 27.72 41.01
N LYS A 36 12.36 27.25 40.72
CA LYS A 36 13.73 27.75 40.84
C LYS A 36 14.63 26.67 40.23
N GLU A 37 15.54 27.09 39.36
CA GLU A 37 16.85 26.51 39.05
C GLU A 37 17.01 24.99 38.85
N ARG A 38 17.37 24.60 37.62
CA ARG A 38 18.67 23.97 37.40
C ARG A 38 19.22 24.19 35.98
N SER A 39 20.21 25.07 35.93
CA SER A 39 21.44 25.01 35.10
C SER A 39 21.28 24.71 33.60
N SER A 40 21.36 25.79 32.81
CA SER A 40 21.69 25.80 31.38
C SER A 40 23.21 25.57 31.13
N PRO A 41 23.73 25.73 29.89
CA PRO A 41 24.33 24.69 29.04
C PRO A 41 25.87 24.90 28.90
N PRO A 42 26.57 24.45 27.84
CA PRO A 42 26.56 25.27 26.63
C PRO A 42 26.76 24.54 25.27
N GLU A 43 26.21 25.21 24.28
CA GLU A 43 26.62 25.31 22.89
C GLU A 43 28.13 25.60 22.72
N SER A 44 28.80 24.90 21.79
CA SER A 44 30.03 25.37 21.12
C SER A 44 30.18 24.54 19.83
N ARG A 45 29.85 25.11 18.66
CA ARG A 45 30.71 25.91 17.78
C ARG A 45 32.12 25.35 17.58
N GLN A 46 32.41 25.13 16.30
CA GLN A 46 33.71 24.88 15.70
C GLN A 46 34.81 25.77 16.30
N ALA A 47 35.94 25.15 16.61
CA ALA A 47 37.24 25.82 16.63
C ALA A 47 38.27 24.85 16.03
N CYS A 48 38.84 25.27 14.91
CA CYS A 48 40.11 24.75 14.41
C CYS A 48 41.20 25.19 15.38
N GLU A 49 41.97 24.25 15.91
CA GLU A 49 43.30 24.55 16.42
C GLU A 49 44.25 23.39 16.16
N SER A 50 45.38 23.75 15.59
CA SER A 50 46.50 22.95 15.11
C SER A 50 47.49 22.67 16.24
N GLY A 51 47.94 21.41 16.37
CA GLY A 51 49.08 21.01 17.18
C GLY A 51 49.59 19.62 16.78
N PRO A 52 50.92 19.35 16.81
CA PRO A 52 51.53 18.38 15.92
C PRO A 52 51.73 16.96 16.51
N GLU A 53 51.78 16.03 15.56
CA GLU A 53 52.52 14.76 15.55
C GLU A 53 52.10 13.55 16.41
N THR A 54 51.90 12.46 15.66
CA THR A 54 52.04 11.04 16.02
C THR A 54 50.94 10.38 16.84
N SER A 55 49.84 10.02 16.18
CA SER A 55 49.21 8.72 16.44
C SER A 55 48.26 8.28 15.34
N ARG A 56 48.63 7.15 14.71
CA ARG A 56 47.79 6.20 13.97
C ARG A 56 46.48 6.73 13.40
N SER A 57 46.48 6.91 12.08
CA SER A 57 45.30 6.90 11.22
C SER A 57 44.33 5.74 11.57
N ARG A 58 43.41 5.99 12.50
CA ARG A 58 42.13 5.27 12.57
C ARG A 58 41.17 6.01 11.65
N ARG A 59 41.11 5.53 10.39
CA ARG A 59 39.93 5.78 9.54
C ARG A 59 38.67 5.48 10.37
N PRO A 60 37.70 6.40 10.46
CA PRO A 60 36.47 6.12 11.18
C PRO A 60 35.72 4.97 10.48
N LYS A 61 35.26 4.00 11.29
CA LYS A 61 34.43 2.85 10.90
C LYS A 61 33.00 3.28 10.50
N THR A 62 32.86 4.37 9.75
CA THR A 62 31.56 4.92 9.34
C THR A 62 30.95 4.13 8.18
N GLY A 63 31.77 3.47 7.35
CA GLY A 63 31.31 2.66 6.23
C GLY A 63 30.55 1.38 6.62
N SER A 64 30.86 0.77 7.77
CA SER A 64 30.23 -0.50 8.16
C SER A 64 28.79 -0.34 8.64
N ARG A 65 28.46 0.79 9.31
CA ARG A 65 27.10 1.07 9.79
C ARG A 65 26.14 1.45 8.66
N CYS A 66 26.61 2.20 7.67
CA CYS A 66 25.82 2.50 6.47
C CYS A 66 25.60 1.25 5.62
N ALA A 67 26.63 0.42 5.44
CA ALA A 67 26.51 -0.84 4.73
C ALA A 67 25.57 -1.84 5.44
N SER A 68 25.63 -1.93 6.78
CA SER A 68 24.71 -2.78 7.54
C SER A 68 23.28 -2.26 7.50
N SER A 69 23.08 -0.94 7.63
CA SER A 69 21.74 -0.32 7.55
C SER A 69 21.11 -0.51 6.17
N CYS A 70 21.88 -0.34 5.09
CA CYS A 70 21.40 -0.57 3.73
C CYS A 70 21.02 -2.04 3.47
N LYS A 71 21.82 -2.98 3.99
CA LYS A 71 21.51 -4.42 3.91
C LYS A 71 20.24 -4.79 4.69
N VAL A 72 20.08 -4.24 5.90
CA VAL A 72 18.87 -4.46 6.71
C VAL A 72 17.64 -3.86 6.02
N HIS A 73 17.75 -2.68 5.41
CA HIS A 73 16.66 -2.06 4.67
C HIS A 73 16.25 -2.89 3.44
N ALA A 74 17.22 -3.35 2.65
CA ALA A 74 16.97 -4.22 1.51
C ALA A 74 16.32 -5.55 1.93
N ALA A 75 16.83 -6.19 2.99
CA ALA A 75 16.27 -7.43 3.53
C ALA A 75 14.82 -7.24 4.03
N ASN A 76 14.52 -6.11 4.67
CA ASN A 76 13.16 -5.77 5.10
C ASN A 76 12.21 -5.57 3.92
N ARG A 77 12.63 -4.89 2.84
CA ARG A 77 11.82 -4.72 1.62
C ARG A 77 11.53 -6.06 0.95
N VAL A 78 12.54 -6.93 0.83
CA VAL A 78 12.37 -8.29 0.32
C VAL A 78 11.40 -9.09 1.17
N ARG A 79 11.53 -9.02 2.50
CA ARG A 79 10.61 -9.72 3.42
C ARG A 79 9.17 -9.21 3.31
N LEU A 80 8.98 -7.90 3.10
CA LEU A 80 7.66 -7.30 2.96
C LEU A 80 6.99 -7.73 1.64
N VAL A 81 7.74 -7.71 0.53
CA VAL A 81 7.22 -8.20 -0.76
C VAL A 81 7.02 -9.72 -0.76
N ALA A 82 7.91 -10.51 -0.14
CA ALA A 82 7.66 -11.94 0.04
C ALA A 82 6.43 -12.21 0.93
N GLY A 83 6.21 -11.34 1.93
CA GLY A 83 5.03 -11.38 2.80
C GLY A 83 3.71 -11.17 2.06
N SER A 84 3.72 -10.46 0.92
CA SER A 84 2.54 -10.20 0.10
C SER A 84 1.82 -11.47 -0.34
N PHE A 85 2.55 -12.56 -0.64
CA PHE A 85 1.94 -13.82 -1.08
C PHE A 85 1.16 -14.55 0.03
N ALA A 86 1.60 -14.40 1.28
CA ALA A 86 0.93 -15.00 2.44
C ALA A 86 -0.15 -14.09 3.04
N TRP A 87 -0.09 -12.79 2.73
CA TRP A 87 -0.94 -11.76 3.31
C TRP A 87 -2.46 -11.97 3.09
N PRO A 88 -2.94 -12.40 1.90
CA PRO A 88 -4.37 -12.67 1.66
C PRO A 88 -5.01 -13.69 2.63
N PHE A 89 -4.21 -14.57 3.23
CA PHE A 89 -4.67 -15.60 4.16
C PHE A 89 -4.66 -15.14 5.62
N ARG A 90 -4.11 -13.97 5.94
CA ARG A 90 -4.09 -13.40 7.29
C ARG A 90 -5.36 -12.63 7.65
N GLY A 91 -6.39 -12.72 6.81
CA GLY A 91 -7.62 -11.93 6.94
C GLY A 91 -8.30 -12.16 8.30
N ARG A 92 -8.66 -11.06 8.96
CA ARG A 92 -9.37 -11.10 10.26
C ARG A 92 -10.83 -11.52 10.12
N SER A 93 -11.41 -11.34 8.93
CA SER A 93 -12.81 -11.67 8.64
C SER A 93 -12.93 -12.87 7.70
N ARG A 94 -13.73 -13.85 8.11
CA ARG A 94 -14.11 -15.02 7.29
C ARG A 94 -14.88 -14.64 6.01
N TRP A 95 -15.45 -13.43 5.97
CA TRP A 95 -16.24 -12.95 4.83
C TRP A 95 -15.41 -12.25 3.75
N THR A 96 -14.14 -11.98 4.01
CA THR A 96 -13.25 -11.26 3.08
C THR A 96 -13.16 -11.96 1.72
N TRP A 97 -12.94 -13.27 1.75
CA TRP A 97 -12.82 -14.12 0.58
C TRP A 97 -14.12 -14.32 -0.18
N PRO A 98 -15.24 -14.77 0.42
CA PRO A 98 -16.47 -14.98 -0.33
C PRO A 98 -17.00 -13.68 -0.95
N ILE A 99 -16.95 -12.53 -0.23
CA ILE A 99 -17.36 -11.24 -0.80
C ILE A 99 -16.41 -10.84 -1.94
N GLY A 100 -15.10 -11.03 -1.77
CA GLY A 100 -14.12 -10.76 -2.82
C GLY A 100 -14.33 -11.60 -4.09
N VAL A 101 -14.57 -12.90 -3.93
CA VAL A 101 -14.89 -13.82 -5.02
C VAL A 101 -16.17 -13.40 -5.74
N VAL A 102 -17.24 -13.08 -5.00
CA VAL A 102 -18.48 -12.56 -5.61
C VAL A 102 -18.25 -11.25 -6.34
N THR A 103 -17.42 -10.37 -5.78
CA THR A 103 -17.08 -9.07 -6.39
C THR A 103 -16.31 -9.26 -7.69
N VAL A 104 -15.38 -10.20 -7.76
CA VAL A 104 -14.64 -10.55 -8.99
C VAL A 104 -15.53 -11.27 -10.00
N LEU A 105 -16.43 -12.15 -9.55
CA LEU A 105 -17.39 -12.80 -10.45
C LEU A 105 -18.30 -11.77 -11.14
N LEU A 106 -18.70 -10.75 -10.38
CA LEU A 106 -19.53 -9.63 -10.85
C LEU A 106 -18.68 -8.42 -11.24
N LEU A 107 -17.39 -8.61 -11.58
CA LEU A 107 -16.47 -7.53 -11.97
C LEU A 107 -17.06 -6.49 -12.92
N PRO A 108 -17.78 -6.85 -14.02
CA PRO A 108 -18.33 -5.84 -14.92
C PRO A 108 -19.29 -4.85 -14.21
N LEU A 109 -19.92 -5.25 -13.11
CA LEU A 109 -20.81 -4.41 -12.31
C LEU A 109 -20.12 -3.86 -11.05
N LEU A 110 -19.19 -4.60 -10.47
CA LEU A 110 -18.59 -4.32 -9.15
C LEU A 110 -17.11 -3.89 -9.21
N PHE A 111 -16.62 -3.46 -10.37
CA PHE A 111 -15.24 -2.96 -10.50
C PHE A 111 -14.97 -1.75 -9.58
N ILE A 112 -15.94 -0.85 -9.40
CA ILE A 112 -15.82 0.32 -8.51
C ILE A 112 -15.52 -0.12 -7.06
N PRO A 113 -16.39 -0.90 -6.38
CA PRO A 113 -16.11 -1.32 -5.03
C PRO A 113 -14.88 -2.22 -4.92
N LEU A 114 -14.53 -2.99 -5.97
CA LEU A 114 -13.31 -3.78 -5.99
C LEU A 114 -12.05 -2.91 -5.95
N PHE A 115 -11.99 -1.85 -6.78
CA PHE A 115 -10.87 -0.91 -6.77
C PHE A 115 -10.81 -0.12 -5.46
N GLY A 116 -11.97 0.29 -4.93
CA GLY A 116 -12.04 0.96 -3.63
C GLY A 116 -11.52 0.08 -2.50
N TYR A 117 -11.85 -1.21 -2.52
CA TYR A 117 -11.35 -2.19 -1.58
C TYR A 117 -9.83 -2.39 -1.71
N ALA A 118 -9.28 -2.40 -2.93
CA ALA A 118 -7.83 -2.45 -3.15
C ALA A 118 -7.12 -1.23 -2.53
N VAL A 119 -7.67 -0.02 -2.67
CA VAL A 119 -7.14 1.19 -2.03
C VAL A 119 -7.23 1.10 -0.51
N ALA A 120 -8.34 0.61 0.03
CA ALA A 120 -8.47 0.39 1.47
C ALA A 120 -7.43 -0.62 2.00
N ALA A 121 -7.17 -1.70 1.26
CA ALA A 121 -6.13 -2.68 1.57
C ALA A 121 -4.72 -2.08 1.56
N ILE A 122 -4.43 -1.17 0.62
CA ILE A 122 -3.15 -0.42 0.60
C ILE A 122 -3.03 0.43 1.86
N ARG A 123 -4.06 1.23 2.20
CA ARG A 123 -4.06 2.11 3.39
C ARG A 123 -3.85 1.34 4.70
N ASP A 124 -4.56 0.24 4.89
CA ASP A 124 -4.41 -0.60 6.09
C ASP A 124 -3.01 -1.24 6.15
N THR A 125 -2.46 -1.65 5.01
CA THR A 125 -1.09 -2.19 4.93
C THR A 125 -0.03 -1.12 5.22
N GLU A 126 -0.22 0.11 4.75
CA GLU A 126 0.67 1.23 5.05
C GLU A 126 0.65 1.60 6.54
N ALA A 127 -0.51 1.47 7.20
CA ALA A 127 -0.65 1.69 8.63
C ALA A 127 0.00 0.56 9.45
N ASP A 128 -0.30 -0.69 9.12
CA ASP A 128 0.29 -1.88 9.76
C ASP A 128 0.36 -3.07 8.78
N ALA A 129 1.56 -3.31 8.25
CA ALA A 129 1.82 -4.40 7.32
C ALA A 129 1.71 -5.80 7.95
N SER A 130 1.64 -5.91 9.28
CA SER A 130 1.49 -7.19 9.97
C SER A 130 0.04 -7.68 10.00
N THR A 131 -0.92 -6.75 9.95
CA THR A 131 -2.35 -7.08 9.88
C THR A 131 -2.77 -7.56 8.50
N GLY A 132 -3.62 -8.58 8.44
CA GLY A 132 -4.20 -9.07 7.19
C GLY A 132 -5.26 -8.15 6.58
N PRO A 133 -5.89 -8.56 5.47
CA PRO A 133 -6.81 -7.71 4.71
C PRO A 133 -7.97 -7.12 5.53
N PRO A 134 -8.36 -5.87 5.23
CA PRO A 134 -9.47 -5.19 5.92
C PRO A 134 -10.79 -5.96 5.74
N PRO A 135 -11.69 -5.90 6.74
CA PRO A 135 -13.05 -6.38 6.54
C PRO A 135 -13.78 -5.49 5.52
N TRP A 136 -14.66 -6.08 4.70
CA TRP A 136 -15.53 -5.33 3.79
C TRP A 136 -16.40 -4.33 4.56
N ARG A 137 -16.29 -3.05 4.22
CA ARG A 137 -17.09 -1.96 4.76
C ARG A 137 -17.62 -1.11 3.63
N TRP A 138 -18.91 -1.24 3.34
CA TRP A 138 -19.60 -0.36 2.39
C TRP A 138 -19.61 1.05 2.96
N SER A 139 -18.84 1.94 2.36
CA SER A 139 -18.74 3.35 2.74
C SER A 139 -18.69 4.22 1.49
N ALA A 140 -19.18 5.46 1.60
CA ALA A 140 -19.10 6.43 0.51
C ALA A 140 -17.65 6.65 0.07
N ARG A 141 -16.70 6.62 1.02
CA ARG A 141 -15.27 6.74 0.75
C ARG A 141 -14.74 5.60 -0.11
N LEU A 142 -15.12 4.36 0.17
CA LEU A 142 -14.71 3.20 -0.63
C LEU A 142 -15.20 3.32 -2.09
N LEU A 143 -16.46 3.72 -2.30
CA LEU A 143 -16.99 3.92 -3.64
C LEU A 143 -16.32 5.11 -4.36
N TRP A 144 -16.06 6.19 -3.63
CA TRP A 144 -15.37 7.37 -4.17
C TRP A 144 -13.93 7.05 -4.61
N ASP A 145 -13.16 6.39 -3.74
CA ASP A 145 -11.80 5.95 -4.05
C ASP A 145 -11.80 5.00 -5.25
N GLY A 146 -12.73 4.05 -5.27
CA GLY A 146 -12.87 3.10 -6.36
C GLY A 146 -13.26 3.75 -7.69
N ALA A 147 -14.12 4.77 -7.66
CA ALA A 147 -14.55 5.50 -8.85
C ALA A 147 -13.37 6.26 -9.47
N TRP A 148 -12.55 6.93 -8.66
CA TRP A 148 -11.38 7.64 -9.17
C TRP A 148 -10.32 6.72 -9.76
N VAL A 149 -10.05 5.59 -9.10
CA VAL A 149 -9.16 4.56 -9.67
C VAL A 149 -9.74 4.02 -10.97
N ALA A 150 -11.05 3.76 -11.05
CA ALA A 150 -11.67 3.30 -12.28
C ALA A 150 -11.60 4.32 -13.42
N VAL A 151 -11.79 5.61 -13.13
CA VAL A 151 -11.62 6.70 -14.10
C VAL A 151 -10.18 6.75 -14.60
N ALA A 152 -9.19 6.66 -13.71
CA ALA A 152 -7.78 6.64 -14.09
C ALA A 152 -7.46 5.42 -14.98
N VAL A 153 -7.96 4.24 -14.62
CA VAL A 153 -7.82 3.01 -15.43
C VAL A 153 -8.47 3.18 -16.80
N ALA A 154 -9.69 3.72 -16.88
CA ALA A 154 -10.40 3.96 -18.13
C ALA A 154 -9.65 4.95 -19.04
N ILE A 155 -9.16 6.07 -18.49
CA ILE A 155 -8.34 7.06 -19.22
C ILE A 155 -7.05 6.40 -19.73
N SER A 156 -6.41 5.55 -18.93
CA SER A 156 -5.20 4.84 -19.35
C SER A 156 -5.45 3.82 -20.47
N ALA A 157 -6.64 3.21 -20.50
CA ALA A 157 -7.03 2.21 -21.50
C ALA A 157 -7.49 2.86 -22.82
N ALA A 158 -8.04 4.07 -22.77
CA ALA A 158 -8.56 4.79 -23.93
C ALA A 158 -7.62 4.83 -25.15
N PRO A 159 -6.33 5.20 -25.05
CA PRO A 159 -5.44 5.22 -26.22
C PRO A 159 -5.24 3.84 -26.84
N PHE A 160 -5.23 2.77 -26.04
CA PHE A 160 -5.08 1.39 -26.52
C PHE A 160 -6.36 0.89 -27.19
N ALA A 161 -7.52 1.20 -26.61
CA ALA A 161 -8.81 0.88 -27.22
C ALA A 161 -9.00 1.61 -28.57
N LEU A 162 -8.62 2.88 -28.66
CA LEU A 162 -8.66 3.64 -29.91
C LEU A 162 -7.68 3.10 -30.96
N ALA A 163 -6.53 2.57 -30.53
CA ALA A 163 -5.53 1.98 -31.42
C ALA A 163 -5.90 0.58 -31.93
N TYR A 164 -6.93 -0.08 -31.38
CA TYR A 164 -7.32 -1.44 -31.76
C TYR A 164 -7.69 -1.56 -33.23
N ASN A 165 -8.67 -0.78 -33.68
CA ASN A 165 -9.14 -0.83 -35.07
C ASN A 165 -8.00 -0.58 -36.08
N PRO A 166 -7.24 0.54 -36.01
CA PRO A 166 -6.18 0.78 -37.00
C PRO A 166 -5.09 -0.30 -36.98
N LEU A 167 -4.75 -0.84 -35.80
CA LEU A 167 -3.77 -1.91 -35.68
C LEU A 167 -4.28 -3.23 -36.26
N ALA A 168 -5.53 -3.61 -35.98
CA ALA A 168 -6.16 -4.80 -36.52
C ALA A 168 -6.22 -4.72 -38.05
N THR A 169 -6.70 -3.59 -38.61
CA THR A 169 -6.78 -3.39 -40.06
C THR A 169 -5.40 -3.42 -40.73
N ALA A 170 -4.34 -2.94 -40.06
CA ALA A 170 -2.97 -3.01 -40.57
C ALA A 170 -2.41 -4.44 -40.60
N LEU A 171 -2.89 -5.33 -39.72
CA LEU A 171 -2.45 -6.73 -39.61
C LEU A 171 -3.27 -7.70 -40.49
N THR A 172 -4.52 -7.36 -40.79
CA THR A 172 -5.43 -8.19 -41.62
C THR A 172 -4.80 -8.66 -42.95
N PRO A 173 -4.09 -7.82 -43.74
CA PRO A 173 -3.50 -8.27 -45.01
C PRO A 173 -2.44 -9.37 -44.89
N ARG A 174 -1.81 -9.50 -43.72
CA ARG A 174 -0.73 -10.48 -43.49
C ARG A 174 -1.19 -11.73 -42.76
N LEU A 175 -2.18 -11.61 -41.89
CA LEU A 175 -2.57 -12.67 -40.94
C LEU A 175 -4.01 -13.16 -41.14
N GLY A 176 -4.81 -12.47 -41.95
CA GLY A 176 -6.26 -12.65 -42.01
C GLY A 176 -6.99 -11.90 -40.90
N ASP A 177 -8.31 -11.80 -41.01
CA ASP A 177 -9.13 -10.91 -40.18
C ASP A 177 -9.18 -11.33 -38.69
N LEU A 178 -9.50 -12.59 -38.43
CA LEU A 178 -9.57 -13.15 -37.07
C LEU A 178 -8.21 -13.11 -36.37
N THR A 179 -7.17 -13.60 -37.04
CA THR A 179 -5.81 -13.66 -36.48
C THR A 179 -5.21 -12.28 -36.32
N GLY A 180 -5.41 -11.37 -37.29
CA GLY A 180 -4.96 -9.98 -37.22
C GLY A 180 -5.59 -9.24 -36.05
N GLY A 181 -6.90 -9.40 -35.83
CA GLY A 181 -7.60 -8.87 -34.67
C GLY A 181 -7.09 -9.44 -33.34
N ALA A 182 -6.90 -10.77 -33.27
CA ALA A 182 -6.36 -11.41 -32.06
C ALA A 182 -4.95 -10.93 -31.71
N VAL A 183 -4.07 -10.81 -32.71
CA VAL A 183 -2.69 -10.30 -32.52
C VAL A 183 -2.70 -8.83 -32.13
N ALA A 184 -3.53 -7.99 -32.76
CA ALA A 184 -3.69 -6.58 -32.37
C ALA A 184 -4.14 -6.44 -30.92
N LEU A 185 -5.15 -7.22 -30.53
CA LEU A 185 -5.66 -7.25 -29.16
C LEU A 185 -4.57 -7.63 -28.16
N LEU A 186 -3.80 -8.69 -28.45
CA LEU A 186 -2.70 -9.14 -27.59
C LEU A 186 -1.64 -8.06 -27.43
N ILE A 187 -1.18 -7.43 -28.53
CA ILE A 187 -0.16 -6.38 -28.49
C ILE A 187 -0.64 -5.21 -27.61
N LEU A 188 -1.87 -4.75 -27.81
CA LEU A 188 -2.43 -3.62 -27.07
C LEU A 188 -2.69 -3.95 -25.62
N TRP A 189 -3.17 -5.16 -25.33
CA TRP A 189 -3.37 -5.66 -23.97
C TRP A 189 -2.05 -5.71 -23.20
N PHE A 190 -0.99 -6.26 -23.81
CA PHE A 190 0.34 -6.28 -23.20
C PHE A 190 0.91 -4.87 -23.02
N GLY A 191 0.75 -4.00 -24.01
CA GLY A 191 1.20 -2.60 -23.92
C GLY A 191 0.52 -1.85 -22.78
N TRP A 192 -0.81 -1.98 -22.67
CA TRP A 192 -1.57 -1.38 -21.58
C TRP A 192 -1.22 -1.98 -20.22
N GLY A 193 -1.06 -3.30 -20.13
CA GLY A 193 -0.62 -3.99 -18.92
C GLY A 193 0.74 -3.49 -18.43
N LEU A 194 1.68 -3.21 -19.34
CA LEU A 194 2.98 -2.62 -18.99
C LEU A 194 2.83 -1.19 -18.46
N VAL A 195 1.96 -0.38 -19.06
CA VAL A 195 1.65 0.97 -18.56
C VAL A 195 1.05 0.91 -17.15
N LEU A 196 0.10 0.02 -16.91
CA LEU A 196 -0.46 -0.17 -15.57
C LEU A 196 0.60 -0.66 -14.57
N LEU A 197 1.47 -1.59 -14.96
CA LEU A 197 2.55 -2.07 -14.08
C LEU A 197 3.53 -0.95 -13.70
N LEU A 198 3.77 -0.01 -14.62
CA LEU A 198 4.64 1.13 -14.38
C LEU A 198 3.98 2.19 -13.48
N LEU A 199 2.70 2.52 -13.75
CA LEU A 199 2.02 3.65 -13.13
C LEU A 199 1.22 3.26 -11.88
N ALA A 200 0.44 2.18 -11.95
CA ALA A 200 -0.55 1.86 -10.95
C ALA A 200 0.03 1.65 -9.54
N PRO A 201 1.16 0.93 -9.33
CA PRO A 201 1.68 0.71 -7.98
C PRO A 201 2.07 2.00 -7.26
N HIS A 202 2.67 2.96 -7.96
CA HIS A 202 3.05 4.25 -7.36
C HIS A 202 1.88 5.21 -7.23
N ALA A 203 1.03 5.30 -8.26
CA ALA A 203 -0.14 6.17 -8.27
C ALA A 203 -1.13 5.78 -7.17
N THR A 204 -1.43 4.49 -7.03
CA THR A 204 -2.37 3.99 -6.02
C THR A 204 -1.82 4.08 -4.60
N ALA A 205 -0.52 3.86 -4.38
CA ALA A 205 0.11 4.06 -3.08
C ALA A 205 0.12 5.55 -2.65
N ARG A 206 0.36 6.48 -3.57
CA ARG A 206 0.28 7.92 -3.26
C ARG A 206 -1.15 8.34 -2.96
N PHE A 207 -2.10 7.94 -3.81
CA PHE A 207 -3.53 8.18 -3.60
C PHE A 207 -4.07 7.57 -2.30
N ALA A 208 -3.59 6.38 -1.93
CA ALA A 208 -3.93 5.75 -0.66
C ALA A 208 -3.48 6.63 0.52
N ALA A 209 -2.25 7.15 0.48
CA ALA A 209 -1.68 7.96 1.54
C ALA A 209 -2.24 9.40 1.62
N SER A 210 -2.39 10.08 0.48
CA SER A 210 -2.83 11.49 0.42
C SER A 210 -4.35 11.64 0.42
N GLY A 211 -5.07 10.71 -0.23
CA GLY A 211 -6.48 10.85 -0.55
C GLY A 211 -6.77 11.85 -1.68
N ASP A 212 -5.74 12.43 -2.32
CA ASP A 212 -5.88 13.39 -3.41
C ASP A 212 -5.89 12.69 -4.77
N PHE A 213 -6.98 12.84 -5.54
CA PHE A 213 -7.13 12.21 -6.84
C PHE A 213 -6.10 12.70 -7.87
N HIS A 214 -5.50 13.89 -7.68
CA HIS A 214 -4.44 14.39 -8.56
C HIS A 214 -3.21 13.47 -8.56
N ASP A 215 -2.93 12.77 -7.46
CA ASP A 215 -1.82 11.80 -7.40
C ASP A 215 -2.01 10.60 -8.35
N LEU A 216 -3.25 10.28 -8.76
CA LEU A 216 -3.50 9.22 -9.74
C LEU A 216 -3.05 9.62 -11.15
N PHE A 217 -3.01 10.92 -11.44
CA PHE A 217 -2.71 11.47 -12.76
C PHE A 217 -1.29 12.06 -12.85
N ASP A 218 -0.53 12.12 -11.75
CA ASP A 218 0.86 12.59 -11.75
C ASP A 218 1.82 11.49 -12.26
N VAL A 219 1.77 11.28 -13.58
CA VAL A 219 2.65 10.35 -14.31
C VAL A 219 4.13 10.69 -14.10
N ALA A 220 4.46 11.98 -13.99
CA ALA A 220 5.84 12.42 -13.80
C ALA A 220 6.37 12.01 -12.42
N ALA A 221 5.55 12.11 -11.36
CA ALA A 221 5.89 11.60 -10.05
C ALA A 221 6.04 10.08 -10.03
N ALA A 222 5.18 9.34 -10.73
CA ALA A 222 5.32 7.89 -10.85
C ALA A 222 6.65 7.50 -11.49
N ILE A 223 7.01 8.11 -12.63
CA ILE A 223 8.28 7.83 -13.32
C ILE A 223 9.49 8.22 -12.46
N ARG A 224 9.45 9.37 -11.77
CA ARG A 224 10.51 9.77 -10.84
C ARG A 224 10.66 8.78 -9.68
N GLY A 225 9.55 8.26 -9.16
CA GLY A 225 9.53 7.22 -8.13
C GLY A 225 10.24 5.95 -8.58
N VAL A 226 9.93 5.47 -9.79
CA VAL A 226 10.58 4.29 -10.39
C VAL A 226 12.08 4.51 -10.56
N ARG A 227 12.49 5.67 -11.06
CA ARG A 227 13.92 6.00 -11.25
C ARG A 227 14.67 6.11 -9.91
N ALA A 228 14.01 6.58 -8.86
CA ALA A 228 14.61 6.76 -7.55
C ALA A 228 14.69 5.47 -6.71
N ASP A 229 13.90 4.44 -7.03
CA ASP A 229 13.87 3.17 -6.29
C ASP A 229 13.61 1.96 -7.21
N PHE A 230 14.38 1.87 -8.28
CA PHE A 230 14.19 0.85 -9.32
C PHE A 230 14.26 -0.57 -8.78
N ALA A 231 15.13 -0.84 -7.80
CA ALA A 231 15.27 -2.17 -7.22
C ALA A 231 14.00 -2.61 -6.48
N THR A 232 13.39 -1.73 -5.68
CA THR A 232 12.13 -2.02 -4.98
C THR A 232 10.97 -2.09 -5.95
N TRP A 233 10.91 -1.19 -6.94
CA TRP A 233 9.90 -1.24 -8.00
C TRP A 233 9.96 -2.56 -8.77
N ASN A 234 11.15 -3.00 -9.19
CA ASN A 234 11.31 -4.25 -9.92
C ASN A 234 10.89 -5.47 -9.09
N LEU A 235 11.17 -5.46 -7.77
CA LEU A 235 10.73 -6.51 -6.86
C LEU A 235 9.19 -6.55 -6.75
N VAL A 236 8.55 -5.38 -6.63
CA VAL A 236 7.08 -5.26 -6.58
C VAL A 236 6.44 -5.65 -7.90
N ALA A 237 6.99 -5.19 -9.03
CA ALA A 237 6.55 -5.56 -10.36
C ALA A 237 6.66 -7.08 -10.59
N ALA A 238 7.78 -7.69 -10.20
CA ALA A 238 7.97 -9.13 -10.25
C ALA A 238 6.92 -9.86 -9.37
N ALA A 239 6.62 -9.36 -8.18
CA ALA A 239 5.60 -9.96 -7.32
C ALA A 239 4.19 -9.86 -7.91
N ILE A 240 3.82 -8.70 -8.47
CA ILE A 240 2.54 -8.49 -9.16
C ILE A 240 2.41 -9.45 -10.34
N VAL A 241 3.39 -9.46 -11.25
CA VAL A 241 3.39 -10.34 -12.43
C VAL A 241 3.32 -11.81 -12.01
N THR A 242 4.06 -12.21 -10.97
CA THR A 242 4.01 -13.57 -10.44
C THR A 242 2.64 -13.92 -9.87
N ALA A 243 2.01 -13.01 -9.12
CA ALA A 243 0.69 -13.23 -8.55
C ALA A 243 -0.39 -13.39 -9.63
N TRP A 244 -0.33 -12.58 -10.70
CA TRP A 244 -1.21 -12.73 -11.86
C TRP A 244 -0.93 -14.01 -12.64
N ALA A 245 0.35 -14.40 -12.82
CA ALA A 245 0.71 -15.66 -13.44
C ALA A 245 0.15 -16.86 -12.67
N ILE A 246 0.20 -16.84 -11.33
CA ILE A 246 -0.44 -17.85 -10.47
C ILE A 246 -1.96 -17.82 -10.66
N GLY A 247 -2.58 -16.64 -10.60
CA GLY A 247 -4.03 -16.48 -10.78
C GLY A 247 -4.55 -16.99 -12.13
N ILE A 248 -3.79 -16.77 -13.20
CA ILE A 248 -4.08 -17.27 -14.55
C ILE A 248 -3.76 -18.77 -14.66
N ALA A 249 -2.68 -19.25 -14.06
CA ALA A 249 -2.36 -20.69 -14.05
C ALA A 249 -3.46 -21.52 -13.39
N CYS A 250 -4.18 -20.96 -12.41
CA CYS A 250 -5.37 -21.57 -11.80
C CYS A 250 -6.54 -21.78 -12.78
N ILE A 251 -6.52 -21.20 -13.99
CA ILE A 251 -7.50 -21.48 -15.06
C ILE A 251 -7.44 -22.96 -15.46
N GLY A 252 -6.24 -23.55 -15.54
CA GLY A 252 -6.03 -24.93 -15.98
C GLY A 252 -6.51 -25.99 -14.98
N LEU A 253 -6.82 -25.60 -13.74
CA LEU A 253 -7.08 -26.50 -12.62
C LEU A 253 -8.58 -26.55 -12.22
N LEU A 254 -9.51 -26.35 -13.17
CA LEU A 254 -10.98 -26.58 -13.12
C LEU A 254 -11.89 -25.36 -13.41
N CYS A 255 -11.44 -24.28 -14.07
CA CYS A 255 -12.21 -23.04 -14.35
C CYS A 255 -12.75 -22.26 -13.12
N ILE A 256 -12.91 -22.91 -11.97
CA ILE A 256 -13.36 -22.36 -10.68
C ILE A 256 -12.23 -21.55 -10.01
N GLY A 257 -10.97 -21.87 -10.33
CA GLY A 257 -9.80 -21.22 -9.74
C GLY A 257 -9.50 -19.81 -10.25
N LEU A 258 -10.09 -19.39 -11.38
CA LEU A 258 -9.83 -18.06 -11.97
C LEU A 258 -10.31 -16.93 -11.05
N VAL A 259 -11.55 -17.01 -10.59
CA VAL A 259 -12.16 -15.96 -9.75
C VAL A 259 -11.40 -15.74 -8.44
N PRO A 260 -11.14 -16.79 -7.61
CA PRO A 260 -10.33 -16.62 -6.42
C PRO A 260 -8.86 -16.28 -6.73
N GLY A 261 -8.32 -16.75 -7.87
CA GLY A 261 -6.96 -16.42 -8.32
C GLY A 261 -6.80 -14.94 -8.69
N VAL A 262 -7.78 -14.34 -9.35
CA VAL A 262 -7.82 -12.90 -9.65
C VAL A 262 -7.95 -12.08 -8.37
N PHE A 263 -8.85 -12.47 -7.46
CA PHE A 263 -8.97 -11.79 -6.17
C PHE A 263 -7.67 -11.85 -5.36
N TYR A 264 -7.02 -13.02 -5.35
CA TYR A 264 -5.70 -13.21 -4.75
C TYR A 264 -4.67 -12.26 -5.35
N ALA A 265 -4.56 -12.20 -6.68
CA ALA A 265 -3.62 -11.33 -7.37
C ALA A 265 -3.83 -9.86 -7.04
N ILE A 266 -5.08 -9.40 -6.92
CA ILE A 266 -5.42 -8.02 -6.52
C ILE A 266 -4.90 -7.74 -5.11
N LEU A 267 -5.14 -8.64 -4.15
CA LEU A 267 -4.68 -8.46 -2.77
C LEU A 267 -3.16 -8.46 -2.64
N VAL A 268 -2.48 -9.38 -3.34
CA VAL A 268 -1.01 -9.42 -3.39
C VAL A 268 -0.47 -8.12 -4.01
N SER A 269 -1.10 -7.65 -5.09
CA SER A 269 -0.71 -6.40 -5.76
C SER A 269 -0.88 -5.19 -4.85
N ALA A 270 -1.99 -5.11 -4.10
CA ALA A 270 -2.25 -4.04 -3.14
C ALA A 270 -1.19 -4.02 -2.01
N HIS A 271 -0.89 -5.19 -1.42
CA HIS A 271 0.12 -5.28 -0.37
C HIS A 271 1.54 -4.95 -0.89
N ALA A 272 1.87 -5.41 -2.11
CA ALA A 272 3.14 -5.10 -2.73
C ALA A 272 3.27 -3.61 -3.10
N ALA A 273 2.17 -2.96 -3.54
CA ALA A 273 2.16 -1.53 -3.83
C ALA A 273 2.42 -0.67 -2.58
N ALA A 274 1.89 -1.05 -1.42
CA ALA A 274 2.20 -0.39 -0.15
C ALA A 274 3.70 -0.40 0.20
N ALA A 275 4.46 -1.39 -0.30
CA ALA A 275 5.92 -1.45 -0.12
C ALA A 275 6.66 -0.29 -0.81
N LEU A 276 6.06 0.35 -1.81
CA LEU A 276 6.64 1.46 -2.57
C LEU A 276 6.46 2.80 -1.86
N HIS A 277 5.57 2.89 -0.88
CA HIS A 277 5.42 4.10 -0.08
C HIS A 277 6.61 4.26 0.86
N ARG A 278 7.23 5.45 0.84
CA ARG A 278 8.30 5.83 1.79
C ARG A 278 7.64 6.54 2.98
N PRO A 279 7.71 6.00 4.20
CA PRO A 279 7.40 6.78 5.39
C PRO A 279 8.50 7.83 5.59
N GLY A 280 8.33 9.01 5.00
CA GLY A 280 9.40 10.01 5.02
C GLY A 280 9.14 11.25 4.20
N THR A 281 7.98 11.90 4.37
CA THR A 281 7.79 13.35 4.24
C THR A 281 6.36 13.68 4.67
N ARG A 282 6.11 13.71 5.99
CA ARG A 282 5.06 14.60 6.50
C ARG A 282 5.73 15.97 6.63
N PRO A 283 5.28 17.02 5.93
CA PRO A 283 5.55 18.36 6.40
C PRO A 283 4.87 18.46 7.76
N SER A 284 5.65 18.63 8.83
CA SER A 284 5.13 19.18 10.07
C SER A 284 4.73 20.63 9.77
N THR A 285 3.48 20.84 9.37
CA THR A 285 2.85 22.16 9.47
C THR A 285 2.71 22.46 10.96
N GLY A 286 3.61 23.30 11.45
CA GLY A 286 3.37 24.12 12.64
C GLY A 286 2.44 25.28 12.32
#